data_AF-I0JKJ8-F1
#
_entry.id   AF-I0JKJ8-F1
#
_cell.length_a   1.000
_cell.length_b   1.000
_cell.length_c   1.000
_cell.angle_alpha   90.00
_cell.angle_beta   90.00
_cell.angle_gamma   90.00
#
_symmetry.space_group_name_H-M   'P 1'
#
loop_
_entity.id
_entity.type
_entity.pdbx_description
1 polymer ?
#
loop_
_entity_poly.entity_id
_entity_poly.type
_entity_poly.pdbx_seq_one_letter_code
_entity_poly.pdbx_strand_id
1 'polypeptide(L)'
;MIADMYKRREKLAHSLIGALILILGGYLLWNWPETSQEWLEAAVLLVPVIFMGMIAGSSRHKYNKVKDLSIPEASGSLMESDHVVWKSDASSLPRLMAFEKNGAYFGMLKTDKLPWWGRPIVFFQKSILSFIPSTYSFYTQDGEKLFSFRRNGFKETKVAIFDAAGNHSGTYIQEEYKSLFQVKGEIKDEENRPVLSVKASGTSGDFSLSDEDGHRWAHFYSGRFPHEYTELFRDVDNDIVELSNELSFKNKRLLLAVISFLFMNRSING
;
A
#
# COMPACT_ATOMS: atom_id res chain seq x y z
N MET A 1 1.65 13.50 -9.88
CA MET A 1 1.51 12.50 -8.79
C MET A 1 2.05 11.11 -9.14
N ILE A 2 1.43 10.34 -10.05
CA ILE A 2 1.93 9.00 -10.46
C ILE A 2 3.29 9.09 -11.18
N ALA A 3 3.48 10.11 -12.01
CA ALA A 3 4.78 10.39 -12.62
C ALA A 3 5.87 10.61 -11.54
N ASP A 4 5.58 11.41 -10.53
CA ASP A 4 6.53 11.70 -9.46
C ASP A 4 6.87 10.45 -8.64
N MET A 5 5.94 9.53 -8.49
CA MET A 5 6.17 8.21 -7.89
C MET A 5 7.21 7.42 -8.69
N TYR A 6 7.04 7.28 -10.01
CA TYR A 6 8.02 6.57 -10.85
C TYR A 6 9.39 7.27 -10.85
N LYS A 7 9.40 8.61 -10.86
CA LYS A 7 10.64 9.40 -10.76
C LYS A 7 11.36 9.20 -9.43
N ARG A 8 10.62 9.10 -8.31
CA ARG A 8 11.20 8.77 -6.99
C ARG A 8 11.79 7.36 -6.98
N ARG A 9 11.07 6.37 -7.55
CA ARG A 9 11.55 4.99 -7.66
C ARG A 9 12.82 4.88 -8.51
N GLU A 10 12.88 5.59 -9.63
CA GLU A 10 14.07 5.71 -10.48
C GLU A 10 15.27 6.28 -9.69
N LYS A 11 15.08 7.40 -8.98
CA LYS A 11 16.14 8.01 -8.17
C LYS A 11 16.65 7.08 -7.08
N LEU A 12 15.75 6.40 -6.36
CA LEU A 12 16.14 5.43 -5.33
C LEU A 12 16.94 4.27 -5.91
N ALA A 13 16.54 3.77 -7.09
CA ALA A 13 17.27 2.71 -7.75
C ALA A 13 18.69 3.14 -8.14
N HIS A 14 18.86 4.35 -8.67
CA HIS A 14 20.19 4.91 -8.97
C HIS A 14 21.06 5.09 -7.72
N SER A 15 20.50 5.59 -6.62
CA SER A 15 21.24 5.73 -5.35
C SER A 15 21.74 4.38 -4.83
N LEU A 16 20.90 3.34 -4.90
CA LEU A 16 21.26 2.00 -4.46
C LEU A 16 22.30 1.34 -5.40
N ILE A 17 22.21 1.57 -6.71
CA ILE A 17 23.25 1.15 -7.67
C ILE A 17 24.59 1.78 -7.29
N GLY A 18 24.63 3.09 -7.00
CA GLY A 18 25.84 3.78 -6.57
C GLY A 18 26.44 3.17 -5.29
N ALA A 19 25.60 2.90 -4.29
CA ALA A 19 26.04 2.26 -3.05
C ALA A 19 26.59 0.83 -3.28
N LEU A 20 25.91 0.03 -4.10
CA LEU A 20 26.35 -1.33 -4.43
C LEU A 20 27.68 -1.34 -5.21
N ILE A 21 27.89 -0.39 -6.13
CA ILE A 21 29.15 -0.23 -6.86
C ILE A 21 30.29 0.13 -5.89
N LEU A 22 30.05 1.01 -4.92
CA LEU A 22 31.04 1.35 -3.90
C LEU A 22 31.41 0.13 -3.03
N ILE A 23 30.41 -0.65 -2.61
CA ILE A 23 30.62 -1.89 -1.85
C ILE A 23 31.42 -2.90 -2.69
N LEU A 24 31.04 -3.10 -3.94
CA LEU A 24 31.74 -4.01 -4.85
C LEU A 24 33.18 -3.55 -5.13
N GLY A 25 33.38 -2.26 -5.35
CA GLY A 25 34.71 -1.67 -5.53
C GLY A 25 35.58 -1.87 -4.29
N GLY A 26 35.03 -1.61 -3.09
CA GLY A 26 35.72 -1.87 -1.83
C GLY A 26 36.07 -3.35 -1.64
N TYR A 27 35.15 -4.26 -1.98
CA TYR A 27 35.38 -5.70 -1.92
C TYR A 27 36.50 -6.14 -2.88
N LEU A 28 36.49 -5.68 -4.13
CA LEU A 28 37.49 -6.02 -5.14
C LEU A 28 38.87 -5.43 -4.83
N LEU A 29 38.93 -4.26 -4.17
CA LEU A 29 40.20 -3.69 -3.71
C LEU A 29 40.85 -4.52 -2.61
N TRP A 30 40.06 -5.20 -1.78
CA TRP A 30 40.55 -6.03 -0.69
C TRP A 30 40.79 -7.49 -1.10
N ASN A 31 39.94 -8.03 -1.98
CA ASN A 31 39.97 -9.40 -2.46
C ASN A 31 40.11 -9.36 -3.99
N TRP A 32 41.28 -8.95 -4.46
CA TRP A 32 41.54 -8.85 -5.89
C TRP A 32 41.52 -10.25 -6.52
N PRO A 33 40.65 -10.52 -7.51
CA PRO A 33 40.57 -11.85 -8.11
C PRO A 33 41.80 -12.15 -8.96
N GLU A 34 42.49 -13.25 -8.66
CA GLU A 34 43.66 -13.72 -9.40
C GLU A 34 43.30 -14.83 -10.39
N THR A 35 42.23 -15.60 -10.12
CA THR A 35 41.80 -16.72 -10.95
C THR A 35 40.50 -16.42 -11.71
N SER A 36 40.31 -17.09 -12.85
CA SER A 36 39.06 -17.00 -13.63
C SER A 36 37.83 -17.43 -12.83
N GLN A 37 37.99 -18.31 -11.85
CA GLN A 37 36.91 -18.76 -10.98
C GLN A 37 36.52 -17.67 -9.97
N GLU A 38 37.49 -16.98 -9.36
CA GLU A 38 37.21 -15.84 -8.47
C GLU A 38 36.54 -14.67 -9.22
N TRP A 39 36.90 -14.46 -10.49
CA TRP A 39 36.19 -13.49 -11.34
C TRP A 39 34.72 -13.86 -11.57
N LEU A 40 34.40 -15.16 -11.72
CA LEU A 40 33.03 -15.63 -11.83
C LEU A 40 32.25 -15.44 -10.53
N GLU A 41 32.87 -15.71 -9.37
CA GLU A 41 32.27 -15.48 -8.07
C GLU A 41 32.00 -13.98 -7.83
N ALA A 42 32.95 -13.12 -8.16
CA ALA A 42 32.76 -11.67 -8.11
C ALA A 42 31.66 -11.18 -9.08
N ALA A 43 31.50 -11.82 -10.24
CA ALA A 43 30.45 -11.48 -11.20
C ALA A 43 29.03 -11.72 -10.63
N VAL A 44 28.85 -12.68 -9.72
CA VAL A 44 27.56 -12.90 -9.05
C VAL A 44 27.15 -11.67 -8.24
N LEU A 45 28.10 -10.91 -7.71
CA LEU A 45 27.83 -9.66 -6.98
C LEU A 45 27.28 -8.54 -7.87
N LEU A 46 27.36 -8.68 -9.20
CA LEU A 46 26.72 -7.76 -10.15
C LEU A 46 25.21 -8.02 -10.31
N VAL A 47 24.70 -9.19 -9.91
CA VAL A 47 23.27 -9.54 -10.07
C VAL A 47 22.35 -8.51 -9.41
N PRO A 48 22.57 -8.08 -8.14
CA PRO A 48 21.79 -6.99 -7.54
C PRO A 48 21.89 -5.68 -8.32
N VAL A 49 23.06 -5.34 -8.87
CA VAL A 49 23.27 -4.11 -9.66
C VAL A 49 22.44 -4.15 -10.95
N ILE A 50 22.49 -5.27 -11.68
CA ILE A 50 21.71 -5.49 -12.90
C ILE A 50 20.21 -5.42 -12.59
N PHE A 51 19.77 -6.08 -11.50
CA PHE A 51 18.38 -6.05 -11.06
C PHE A 51 17.89 -4.63 -10.77
N MET A 52 18.68 -3.84 -10.05
CA MET A 52 18.37 -2.44 -9.78
C MET A 52 18.39 -1.59 -11.05
N GLY A 53 19.27 -1.88 -12.00
CA GLY A 53 19.30 -1.27 -13.34
C GLY A 53 18.00 -1.51 -14.12
N MET A 54 17.48 -2.74 -14.09
CA MET A 54 16.17 -3.07 -14.67
C MET A 54 15.03 -2.29 -14.01
N ILE A 55 15.05 -2.14 -12.67
CA ILE A 55 14.05 -1.34 -11.94
C ILE A 55 14.14 0.13 -12.35
N ALA A 56 15.35 0.70 -12.45
CA ALA A 56 15.56 2.09 -12.86
C ALA A 56 15.05 2.32 -14.28
N GLY A 57 15.43 1.47 -15.23
CA GLY A 57 14.99 1.55 -16.63
C GLY A 57 13.47 1.41 -16.78
N SER A 58 12.88 0.42 -16.11
CA SER A 58 11.42 0.23 -16.09
C SER A 58 10.70 1.44 -15.49
N SER A 59 11.22 2.00 -14.40
CA SER A 59 10.65 3.19 -13.76
C SER A 59 10.75 4.43 -14.66
N ARG A 60 11.90 4.62 -15.34
CA ARG A 60 12.09 5.73 -16.29
C ARG A 60 11.12 5.62 -17.47
N HIS A 61 10.96 4.43 -18.02
CA HIS A 61 10.02 4.16 -19.11
C HIS A 61 8.59 4.48 -18.68
N LYS A 62 8.18 4.02 -17.49
CA LYS A 62 6.86 4.32 -16.92
C LYS A 62 6.70 5.84 -16.67
N TYR A 63 7.70 6.51 -16.11
CA TYR A 63 7.69 7.97 -15.90
C TYR A 63 7.45 8.73 -17.19
N ASN A 64 8.24 8.45 -18.23
CA ASN A 64 8.15 9.15 -19.51
C ASN A 64 6.78 8.99 -20.19
N LYS A 65 6.06 7.91 -19.90
CA LYS A 65 4.73 7.65 -20.45
C LYS A 65 3.60 8.34 -19.67
N VAL A 66 3.79 8.61 -18.39
CA VAL A 66 2.73 9.17 -17.53
C VAL A 66 2.97 10.62 -17.11
N LYS A 67 4.15 11.18 -17.41
CA LYS A 67 4.52 12.56 -17.03
C LYS A 67 3.63 13.64 -17.65
N ASP A 68 3.05 13.35 -18.82
CA ASP A 68 2.21 14.29 -19.58
C ASP A 68 0.72 13.93 -19.50
N LEU A 69 0.35 12.89 -18.73
CA LEU A 69 -1.05 12.50 -18.53
C LEU A 69 -1.68 13.34 -17.41
N SER A 70 -2.75 14.07 -17.72
CA SER A 70 -3.64 14.66 -16.72
C SER A 70 -4.51 13.55 -16.13
N ILE A 71 -4.35 13.28 -14.84
CA ILE A 71 -5.21 12.33 -14.12
C ILE A 71 -6.54 13.04 -13.87
N PRO A 72 -7.69 12.49 -14.33
CA PRO A 72 -8.98 13.07 -14.03
C PRO A 72 -9.27 12.98 -12.53
N GLU A 73 -9.93 14.01 -12.02
CA GLU A 73 -10.45 14.02 -10.65
C GLU A 73 -11.75 13.21 -10.58
N ALA A 74 -11.96 12.51 -9.48
CA ALA A 74 -13.20 11.75 -9.30
C ALA A 74 -14.36 12.73 -9.09
N SER A 75 -15.44 12.54 -9.84
CA SER A 75 -16.65 13.37 -9.70
C SER A 75 -17.49 12.99 -8.47
N GLY A 76 -17.34 11.75 -7.99
CA GLY A 76 -18.05 11.21 -6.82
C GLY A 76 -17.18 11.04 -5.58
N SER A 77 -17.83 10.80 -4.44
CA SER A 77 -17.14 10.53 -3.18
C SER A 77 -16.66 9.08 -3.08
N LEU A 78 -15.50 8.85 -2.46
CA LEU A 78 -15.03 7.50 -2.12
C LEU A 78 -16.06 6.70 -1.32
N MET A 79 -16.86 7.39 -0.50
CA MET A 79 -17.91 6.78 0.32
C MET A 79 -19.08 6.22 -0.50
N GLU A 80 -19.28 6.75 -1.71
CA GLU A 80 -20.37 6.35 -2.61
C GLU A 80 -19.91 5.36 -3.66
N SER A 81 -18.58 5.21 -3.83
CA SER A 81 -18.01 4.33 -4.84
C SER A 81 -18.35 2.86 -4.62
N ASP A 82 -18.55 2.15 -5.72
CA ASP A 82 -18.71 0.70 -5.78
C ASP A 82 -17.37 -0.03 -6.02
N HIS A 83 -16.34 0.68 -6.49
CA HIS A 83 -15.00 0.15 -6.73
C HIS A 83 -13.91 1.10 -6.26
N VAL A 84 -12.84 0.56 -5.71
CA VAL A 84 -11.65 1.32 -5.35
C VAL A 84 -10.41 0.57 -5.79
N VAL A 85 -9.49 1.28 -6.42
CA VAL A 85 -8.19 0.77 -6.79
C VAL A 85 -7.12 1.43 -5.92
N TRP A 86 -6.36 0.59 -5.22
CA TRP A 86 -5.29 1.04 -4.34
C TRP A 86 -3.95 0.95 -5.02
N LYS A 87 -3.16 2.04 -4.95
CA LYS A 87 -1.80 2.07 -5.49
C LYS A 87 -0.82 2.64 -4.47
N SER A 88 0.24 1.90 -4.19
CA SER A 88 1.31 2.35 -3.28
C SER A 88 2.17 3.42 -3.94
N ASP A 89 2.51 4.45 -3.17
CA ASP A 89 3.50 5.45 -3.55
C ASP A 89 4.89 5.05 -3.04
N ALA A 90 5.91 5.23 -3.88
CA ALA A 90 7.31 5.06 -3.55
C ALA A 90 7.87 6.26 -2.76
N SER A 91 7.08 6.87 -1.87
CA SER A 91 7.54 7.89 -0.94
C SER A 91 8.31 7.28 0.24
N SER A 92 9.06 8.12 0.96
CA SER A 92 9.81 7.71 2.15
C SER A 92 8.90 7.19 3.26
N LEU A 93 7.80 7.91 3.52
CA LEU A 93 6.70 7.42 4.34
C LEU A 93 5.69 6.67 3.47
N PRO A 94 5.08 5.58 3.95
CA PRO A 94 4.03 4.90 3.20
C PRO A 94 2.86 5.82 2.87
N ARG A 95 2.46 5.77 1.61
CA ARG A 95 1.24 6.42 1.13
C ARG A 95 0.53 5.47 0.18
N LEU A 96 -0.79 5.49 0.22
CA LEU A 96 -1.64 4.79 -0.73
C LEU A 96 -2.52 5.81 -1.42
N MET A 97 -2.61 5.69 -2.73
CA MET A 97 -3.52 6.47 -3.56
C MET A 97 -4.74 5.61 -3.86
N ALA A 98 -5.92 6.22 -3.80
CA ALA A 98 -7.18 5.60 -4.17
C ALA A 98 -7.66 6.17 -5.51
N PHE A 99 -8.10 5.28 -6.38
CA PHE A 99 -8.64 5.63 -7.68
C PHE A 99 -9.94 4.89 -7.94
N GLU A 100 -10.77 5.45 -8.80
CA GLU A 100 -11.90 4.79 -9.40
C GLU A 100 -11.45 3.87 -10.54
N LYS A 101 -12.32 2.93 -10.94
CA LYS A 101 -12.07 1.98 -12.04
C LYS A 101 -11.82 2.65 -13.40
N ASN A 102 -12.23 3.90 -13.56
CA ASN A 102 -12.02 4.73 -14.74
C ASN A 102 -10.71 5.57 -14.69
N GLY A 103 -9.84 5.38 -13.69
CA GLY A 103 -8.63 6.20 -13.57
C GLY A 103 -8.78 7.48 -12.76
N ALA A 104 -9.99 7.85 -12.35
CA ALA A 104 -10.22 9.07 -11.62
C ALA A 104 -9.67 8.99 -10.19
N TYR A 105 -9.07 10.07 -9.72
CA TYR A 105 -8.40 10.12 -8.43
C TYR A 105 -9.38 10.49 -7.31
N PHE A 106 -9.53 9.62 -6.29
CA PHE A 106 -10.35 9.95 -5.12
C PHE A 106 -9.59 10.73 -4.05
N GLY A 107 -8.30 10.40 -3.88
CA GLY A 107 -7.54 10.89 -2.74
C GLY A 107 -6.40 9.98 -2.32
N MET A 108 -5.77 10.29 -1.19
CA MET A 108 -4.66 9.52 -0.66
C MET A 108 -4.75 9.28 0.84
N LEU A 109 -4.31 8.10 1.23
CA LEU A 109 -3.99 7.73 2.60
C LEU A 109 -2.52 8.06 2.86
N LYS A 110 -2.23 8.87 3.88
CA LYS A 110 -0.87 9.21 4.30
C LYS A 110 -0.69 9.07 5.80
N THR A 111 0.57 8.89 6.22
CA THR A 111 0.95 8.91 7.64
C THR A 111 0.88 10.34 8.18
N ASP A 112 0.01 10.58 9.16
CA ASP A 112 -0.15 11.88 9.81
C ASP A 112 0.73 12.02 11.05
N LYS A 113 0.66 11.02 11.93
CA LYS A 113 1.39 11.01 13.19
C LYS A 113 2.30 9.79 13.24
N LEU A 114 3.60 10.07 13.28
CA LEU A 114 4.66 9.12 13.54
C LEU A 114 5.56 9.69 14.65
N PRO A 115 5.93 8.90 15.67
CA PRO A 115 6.88 9.33 16.67
C PRO A 115 8.18 9.84 16.03
N TRP A 116 8.76 10.90 16.59
CA TRP A 116 9.96 11.54 16.02
C TRP A 116 11.13 10.56 15.86
N TRP A 117 11.30 9.64 16.82
CA TRP A 117 12.32 8.59 16.80
C TRP A 117 12.08 7.51 15.74
N GLY A 118 10.82 7.31 15.30
CA GLY A 118 10.48 6.33 14.27
C GLY A 118 10.90 6.80 12.87
N ARG A 119 10.92 8.11 12.61
CA ARG A 119 11.22 8.69 11.29
C ARG A 119 12.55 8.22 10.67
N PRO A 120 13.70 8.27 11.36
CA PRO A 120 14.96 7.79 10.77
C PRO A 120 14.93 6.28 10.52
N ILE A 121 14.28 5.48 11.37
CA ILE A 121 14.26 4.03 11.25
C ILE A 121 13.42 3.58 10.04
N VAL A 122 12.28 4.23 9.81
CA VAL A 122 11.37 3.95 8.69
C VAL A 122 12.03 4.18 7.33
N PHE A 123 13.02 5.08 7.26
CA PHE A 123 13.81 5.29 6.05
C PHE A 123 14.62 4.05 5.67
N PHE A 124 15.15 3.31 6.64
CA PHE A 124 15.95 2.11 6.41
C PHE A 124 15.10 0.85 6.27
N GLN A 125 14.05 0.72 7.08
CA GLN A 125 13.24 -0.48 7.13
C GLN A 125 11.76 -0.13 7.34
N LYS A 126 11.01 0.00 6.24
CA LYS A 126 9.58 0.35 6.28
C LYS A 126 8.76 -0.65 7.10
N SER A 127 9.09 -1.95 7.07
CA SER A 127 8.38 -2.99 7.81
C SER A 127 8.34 -2.78 9.32
N ILE A 128 9.24 -1.96 9.88
CA ILE A 128 9.20 -1.61 11.30
C ILE A 128 7.97 -0.78 11.68
N LEU A 129 7.34 -0.09 10.71
CA LEU A 129 6.07 0.61 10.92
C LEU A 129 4.96 -0.33 11.37
N SER A 130 5.10 -1.62 11.08
CA SER A 130 4.17 -2.61 11.60
C SER A 130 4.26 -2.75 13.13
N PHE A 131 5.37 -2.36 13.76
CA PHE A 131 5.53 -2.44 15.21
C PHE A 131 5.34 -1.10 15.93
N ILE A 132 5.28 0.01 15.20
CA ILE A 132 5.21 1.36 15.78
C ILE A 132 3.77 1.90 15.71
N PRO A 133 3.22 2.41 16.83
CA PRO A 133 1.93 3.09 16.82
C PRO A 133 1.94 4.25 15.81
N SER A 134 1.10 4.14 14.80
CA SER A 134 1.08 5.07 13.67
C SER A 134 -0.36 5.45 13.35
N THR A 135 -0.58 6.73 13.08
CA THR A 135 -1.89 7.25 12.64
C THR A 135 -1.83 7.55 11.15
N TYR A 136 -2.79 7.00 10.42
CA TYR A 136 -2.98 7.21 9.00
C TYR A 136 -4.31 7.90 8.78
N SER A 137 -4.35 8.85 7.85
CA SER A 137 -5.55 9.60 7.51
C SER A 137 -5.75 9.59 6.01
N PHE A 138 -7.01 9.42 5.59
CA PHE A 138 -7.41 9.52 4.19
C PHE A 138 -7.82 10.95 3.90
N TYR A 139 -7.24 11.51 2.86
CA TYR A 139 -7.52 12.86 2.37
C TYR A 139 -8.10 12.77 0.96
N THR A 140 -9.19 13.49 0.71
CA THR A 140 -9.79 13.64 -0.61
C THR A 140 -8.86 14.43 -1.54
N GLN A 141 -9.22 14.49 -2.83
CA GLN A 141 -8.55 15.34 -3.80
C GLN A 141 -8.49 16.83 -3.37
N ASP A 142 -9.53 17.32 -2.69
CA ASP A 142 -9.61 18.69 -2.17
C ASP A 142 -8.77 18.92 -0.90
N GLY A 143 -8.12 17.87 -0.38
CA GLY A 143 -7.34 17.93 0.84
C GLY A 143 -8.18 17.84 2.12
N GLU A 144 -9.47 17.51 2.01
CA GLU A 144 -10.34 17.29 3.16
C GLU A 144 -10.12 15.90 3.74
N LYS A 145 -10.15 15.80 5.07
CA LYS A 145 -9.96 14.53 5.76
C LYS A 145 -11.29 13.77 5.80
N LEU A 146 -11.30 12.54 5.28
CA LEU A 146 -12.51 11.71 5.27
C LEU A 146 -12.63 10.83 6.52
N PHE A 147 -11.53 10.15 6.87
CA PHE A 147 -11.41 9.33 8.06
C PHE A 147 -9.94 9.20 8.47
N SER A 148 -9.72 8.69 9.67
CA SER A 148 -8.39 8.26 10.09
C SER A 148 -8.45 6.98 10.89
N PHE A 149 -7.34 6.28 10.94
CA PHE A 149 -7.19 5.14 11.83
C PHE A 149 -5.84 5.14 12.51
N ARG A 150 -5.83 4.64 13.73
CA ARG A 150 -4.64 4.48 14.54
C ARG A 150 -4.45 3.00 14.86
N ARG A 151 -3.31 2.47 14.43
CA ARG A 151 -2.90 1.12 14.77
C ARG A 151 -2.22 1.11 16.13
N ASN A 152 -2.64 0.18 16.98
CA ASN A 152 -2.04 -0.15 18.27
C ASN A 152 -1.93 -1.69 18.43
N GLY A 153 -1.08 -2.13 19.35
CA GLY A 153 -0.98 -3.54 19.76
C GLY A 153 0.10 -4.33 19.02
N PHE A 154 0.79 -5.19 19.77
CA PHE A 154 1.91 -6.02 19.30
C PHE A 154 1.49 -7.47 19.00
N LYS A 155 0.74 -8.12 19.92
CA LYS A 155 0.26 -9.51 19.76
C LYS A 155 -1.04 -9.60 18.97
N GLU A 156 -1.93 -8.65 19.24
CA GLU A 156 -3.24 -8.49 18.60
C GLU A 156 -3.24 -7.09 18.01
N THR A 157 -3.55 -6.97 16.72
CA THR A 157 -3.53 -5.65 16.08
C THR A 157 -4.89 -5.01 16.25
N LYS A 158 -4.93 -3.88 16.98
CA LYS A 158 -6.13 -3.08 17.21
C LYS A 158 -6.04 -1.80 16.40
N VAL A 159 -7.02 -1.56 15.56
CA VAL A 159 -7.10 -0.40 14.69
C VAL A 159 -8.31 0.42 15.12
N ALA A 160 -8.04 1.50 15.86
CA ALA A 160 -9.08 2.45 16.23
C ALA A 160 -9.39 3.34 15.04
N ILE A 161 -10.65 3.44 14.64
CA ILE A 161 -11.13 4.18 13.48
C ILE A 161 -11.84 5.44 13.96
N PHE A 162 -11.58 6.55 13.27
CA PHE A 162 -12.11 7.87 13.59
C PHE A 162 -12.71 8.53 12.35
N ASP A 163 -13.75 9.32 12.56
CA ASP A 163 -14.35 10.15 11.52
C ASP A 163 -13.48 11.35 11.11
N ALA A 164 -14.01 12.19 10.22
CA ALA A 164 -13.37 13.42 9.77
C ALA A 164 -13.08 14.40 10.92
N ALA A 165 -14.00 14.50 11.90
CA ALA A 165 -13.89 15.36 13.07
C ALA A 165 -12.94 14.80 14.16
N GLY A 166 -12.53 13.54 14.04
CA GLY A 166 -11.68 12.84 15.01
C GLY A 166 -12.45 12.12 16.11
N ASN A 167 -13.77 12.01 16.02
CA ASN A 167 -14.56 11.19 16.93
C ASN A 167 -14.32 9.71 16.61
N HIS A 168 -14.27 8.88 17.64
CA HIS A 168 -14.17 7.43 17.47
C HIS A 168 -15.44 6.91 16.77
N SER A 169 -15.26 6.11 15.71
CA SER A 169 -16.36 5.51 14.94
C SER A 169 -16.45 3.99 15.11
N GLY A 170 -15.38 3.37 15.63
CA GLY A 170 -15.31 1.92 15.78
C GLY A 170 -13.89 1.40 15.87
N THR A 171 -13.76 0.10 16.05
CA THR A 171 -12.46 -0.55 16.21
C THR A 171 -12.42 -1.83 15.39
N TYR A 172 -11.37 -2.01 14.61
CA TYR A 172 -11.05 -3.29 14.00
C TYR A 172 -10.02 -4.04 14.83
N ILE A 173 -10.30 -5.30 15.10
CA ILE A 173 -9.46 -6.19 15.89
C ILE A 173 -9.03 -7.35 15.00
N GLN A 174 -7.73 -7.61 14.94
CA GLN A 174 -7.18 -8.73 14.16
C GLN A 174 -6.41 -9.69 15.08
N GLU A 175 -6.88 -10.94 15.12
CA GLU A 175 -6.28 -12.04 15.87
C GLU A 175 -5.30 -12.79 14.96
N GLU A 176 -4.01 -12.58 15.18
CA GLU A 176 -2.87 -13.17 14.47
C GLU A 176 -2.67 -12.77 12.99
N TYR A 177 -1.39 -12.64 12.62
CA TYR A 177 -0.92 -12.45 11.25
C TYR A 177 -0.16 -13.71 10.83
N LYS A 178 -0.86 -14.76 10.40
CA LYS A 178 -0.21 -15.95 9.81
C LYS A 178 0.00 -15.80 8.30
N SER A 179 -0.94 -15.17 7.59
CA SER A 179 -0.80 -14.67 6.21
C SER A 179 -2.00 -13.79 5.83
N LEU A 180 -1.90 -12.98 4.77
CA LEU A 180 -3.03 -12.22 4.20
C LEU A 180 -4.22 -13.11 3.74
N PHE A 181 -3.99 -14.43 3.60
CA PHE A 181 -4.99 -15.38 3.11
C PHE A 181 -5.88 -15.96 4.21
N GLN A 182 -5.56 -15.69 5.48
CA GLN A 182 -6.33 -16.14 6.65
C GLN A 182 -6.47 -15.00 7.65
N VAL A 183 -6.87 -13.82 7.17
CA VAL A 183 -7.23 -12.71 8.06
C VAL A 183 -8.53 -13.07 8.76
N LYS A 184 -8.43 -13.31 10.07
CA LYS A 184 -9.57 -13.32 10.99
C LYS A 184 -9.52 -12.03 11.79
N GLY A 185 -10.60 -11.29 11.73
CA GLY A 185 -10.76 -10.12 12.56
C GLY A 185 -12.22 -9.81 12.80
N GLU A 186 -12.46 -8.77 13.58
CA GLU A 186 -13.79 -8.34 13.96
C GLU A 186 -13.80 -6.81 13.90
N ILE A 187 -14.80 -6.25 13.21
CA ILE A 187 -15.12 -4.83 13.26
C ILE A 187 -16.15 -4.63 14.35
N LYS A 188 -15.85 -3.72 15.27
CA LYS A 188 -16.75 -3.27 16.33
C LYS A 188 -17.17 -1.83 16.11
N ASP A 189 -18.39 -1.50 16.49
CA ASP A 189 -18.89 -0.11 16.50
C ASP A 189 -18.29 0.71 17.67
N GLU A 190 -18.82 1.90 17.85
CA GLU A 190 -18.45 2.87 18.90
C GLU A 190 -18.77 2.31 20.30
N GLU A 191 -19.84 1.53 20.40
CA GLU A 191 -20.30 0.86 21.61
C GLU A 191 -19.58 -0.49 21.85
N ASN A 192 -18.58 -0.81 21.03
CA ASN A 192 -17.79 -2.04 21.09
C ASN A 192 -18.61 -3.32 20.83
N ARG A 193 -19.73 -3.21 20.11
CA ARG A 193 -20.55 -4.34 19.65
C ARG A 193 -20.01 -4.86 18.32
N PRO A 194 -20.03 -6.19 18.09
CA PRO A 194 -19.69 -6.77 16.79
C PRO A 194 -20.59 -6.18 15.69
N VAL A 195 -19.96 -5.67 14.65
CA VAL A 195 -20.62 -5.21 13.42
C VAL A 195 -20.31 -6.16 12.27
N LEU A 196 -19.07 -6.67 12.20
CA LEU A 196 -18.66 -7.59 11.14
C LEU A 196 -17.57 -8.54 11.63
N SER A 197 -17.81 -9.84 11.53
CA SER A 197 -16.77 -10.86 11.62
C SER A 197 -16.03 -10.96 10.28
N VAL A 198 -14.85 -10.35 10.18
CA VAL A 198 -14.00 -10.34 8.99
C VAL A 198 -13.36 -11.73 8.84
N LYS A 199 -13.87 -12.52 7.91
CA LYS A 199 -13.26 -13.78 7.49
C LYS A 199 -12.83 -13.69 6.04
N ALA A 200 -11.53 -13.55 5.79
CA ALA A 200 -11.01 -13.68 4.43
C ALA A 200 -11.09 -15.16 4.00
N SER A 201 -11.82 -15.42 2.92
CA SER A 201 -11.84 -16.71 2.20
C SER A 201 -11.40 -16.49 0.76
N GLY A 202 -10.41 -17.25 0.29
CA GLY A 202 -9.90 -17.11 -1.07
C GLY A 202 -8.58 -17.83 -1.35
N THR A 203 -8.24 -17.94 -2.64
CA THR A 203 -6.96 -18.45 -3.17
C THR A 203 -6.10 -17.27 -3.68
N SER A 204 -4.83 -17.52 -4.03
CA SER A 204 -3.81 -16.47 -4.22
C SER A 204 -4.28 -15.22 -4.98
N GLY A 205 -4.50 -14.12 -4.26
CA GLY A 205 -4.78 -12.79 -4.83
C GLY A 205 -6.22 -12.29 -4.66
N ASP A 206 -7.18 -13.19 -4.49
CA ASP A 206 -8.60 -12.86 -4.42
C ASP A 206 -9.20 -13.30 -3.09
N PHE A 207 -9.95 -12.43 -2.42
CA PHE A 207 -10.68 -12.78 -1.21
C PHE A 207 -11.95 -11.92 -1.03
N SER A 208 -12.84 -12.31 -0.13
CA SER A 208 -14.03 -11.53 0.20
C SER A 208 -14.15 -11.28 1.69
N LEU A 209 -14.84 -10.19 2.03
CA LEU A 209 -15.28 -9.88 3.37
C LEU A 209 -16.80 -9.95 3.37
N SER A 210 -17.33 -10.83 4.20
CA SER A 210 -18.77 -11.05 4.36
C SER A 210 -19.12 -11.08 5.84
N ASP A 211 -20.38 -10.75 6.15
CA ASP A 211 -20.93 -10.93 7.49
C ASP A 211 -21.32 -12.39 7.78
N GLU A 212 -21.81 -12.62 9.00
CA GLU A 212 -22.20 -13.94 9.48
C GLU A 212 -23.42 -14.50 8.72
N ASP A 213 -24.25 -13.62 8.17
CA ASP A 213 -25.38 -13.96 7.31
C ASP A 213 -24.97 -14.22 5.86
N GLY A 214 -23.68 -14.03 5.52
CA GLY A 214 -23.11 -14.27 4.21
C GLY A 214 -23.25 -13.09 3.22
N HIS A 215 -23.77 -11.93 3.66
CA HIS A 215 -23.80 -10.74 2.80
C HIS A 215 -22.38 -10.24 2.59
N ARG A 216 -22.02 -10.00 1.33
CA ARG A 216 -20.69 -9.59 0.93
C ARG A 216 -20.54 -8.07 1.05
N TRP A 217 -19.64 -7.64 1.91
CA TRP A 217 -19.32 -6.23 2.12
C TRP A 217 -18.26 -5.72 1.16
N ALA A 218 -17.24 -6.55 0.90
CA ALA A 218 -16.20 -6.24 -0.06
C ALA A 218 -15.67 -7.49 -0.76
N HIS A 219 -15.19 -7.33 -1.98
CA HIS A 219 -14.47 -8.36 -2.73
C HIS A 219 -13.17 -7.79 -3.28
N PHE A 220 -12.07 -8.46 -2.99
CA PHE A 220 -10.72 -8.11 -3.35
C PHE A 220 -10.30 -9.02 -4.47
N TYR A 221 -9.73 -8.45 -5.52
CA TYR A 221 -9.15 -9.23 -6.59
C TYR A 221 -8.01 -8.50 -7.27
N SER A 222 -7.12 -9.29 -7.87
CA SER A 222 -6.06 -8.79 -8.75
C SER A 222 -6.61 -8.66 -10.16
N GLY A 223 -6.84 -7.41 -10.60
CA GLY A 223 -7.51 -7.13 -11.86
C GLY A 223 -6.67 -6.34 -12.86
N ARG A 224 -6.95 -6.55 -14.14
CA ARG A 224 -6.49 -5.67 -15.24
C ARG A 224 -7.55 -4.60 -15.50
N PHE A 225 -7.09 -3.37 -15.72
CA PHE A 225 -7.98 -2.30 -16.17
C PHE A 225 -8.40 -2.49 -17.63
N PRO A 226 -9.59 -1.99 -18.02
CA PRO A 226 -9.95 -1.81 -19.43
C PRO A 226 -8.86 -1.03 -20.17
N HIS A 227 -8.65 -1.32 -21.47
CA HIS A 227 -7.50 -0.82 -22.22
C HIS A 227 -7.37 0.72 -22.19
N GLU A 228 -8.49 1.42 -22.15
CA GLU A 228 -8.59 2.89 -22.07
C GLU A 228 -7.92 3.48 -20.82
N TYR A 229 -7.87 2.73 -19.71
CA TYR A 229 -7.27 3.16 -18.45
C TYR A 229 -5.96 2.44 -18.13
N THR A 230 -5.54 1.50 -19.00
CA THR A 230 -4.24 0.85 -18.85
C THR A 230 -3.11 1.87 -18.83
N GLU A 231 -3.23 3.05 -19.46
CA GLU A 231 -2.16 4.05 -19.47
C GLU A 231 -1.74 4.52 -18.06
N LEU A 232 -2.68 4.58 -17.11
CA LEU A 232 -2.44 4.93 -15.69
C LEU A 232 -2.07 3.70 -14.84
N PHE A 233 -2.61 2.53 -15.19
CA PHE A 233 -2.49 1.28 -14.45
C PHE A 233 -2.04 0.11 -15.34
N ARG A 234 -0.79 0.20 -15.83
CA ARG A 234 -0.14 -0.86 -16.64
C ARG A 234 0.42 -2.03 -15.83
N ASP A 235 0.28 -2.02 -14.52
CA ASP A 235 0.71 -3.16 -13.71
C ASP A 235 -0.24 -4.33 -14.00
N VAL A 236 0.32 -5.54 -14.22
CA VAL A 236 -0.44 -6.72 -14.65
C VAL A 236 -1.50 -7.10 -13.62
N ASP A 237 -1.22 -6.78 -12.36
CA ASP A 237 -2.06 -7.01 -11.20
C ASP A 237 -2.26 -5.67 -10.47
N ASN A 238 -3.46 -5.10 -10.58
CA ASN A 238 -3.85 -3.96 -9.76
C ASN A 238 -4.73 -4.45 -8.62
N ASP A 239 -4.53 -3.86 -7.47
CA ASP A 239 -5.27 -4.16 -6.25
C ASP A 239 -6.64 -3.47 -6.31
N ILE A 240 -7.66 -4.22 -6.74
CA ILE A 240 -9.04 -3.73 -6.90
C ILE A 240 -9.91 -4.26 -5.76
N VAL A 241 -10.78 -3.40 -5.25
CA VAL A 241 -11.79 -3.74 -4.26
C VAL A 241 -13.15 -3.32 -4.75
N GLU A 242 -14.04 -4.29 -4.92
CA GLU A 242 -15.48 -4.09 -5.05
C GLU A 242 -16.10 -3.87 -3.66
N LEU A 243 -16.94 -2.86 -3.54
CA LEU A 243 -17.63 -2.46 -2.31
C LEU A 243 -19.13 -2.66 -2.47
N SER A 244 -19.79 -3.10 -1.41
CA SER A 244 -21.25 -3.13 -1.39
C SER A 244 -21.84 -1.72 -1.39
N ASN A 245 -22.95 -1.56 -2.13
CA ASN A 245 -23.74 -0.33 -2.19
C ASN A 245 -24.86 -0.29 -1.16
N GLU A 246 -25.09 -1.39 -0.44
CA GLU A 246 -26.18 -1.53 0.52
C GLU A 246 -25.77 -1.13 1.95
N LEU A 247 -24.48 -0.82 2.15
CA LEU A 247 -23.94 -0.48 3.46
C LEU A 247 -24.34 0.94 3.87
N SER A 248 -24.73 1.08 5.14
CA SER A 248 -24.91 2.40 5.76
C SER A 248 -23.62 3.21 5.68
N PHE A 249 -23.73 4.54 5.69
CA PHE A 249 -22.56 5.43 5.62
C PHE A 249 -21.53 5.15 6.73
N LYS A 250 -21.99 4.83 7.95
CA LYS A 250 -21.13 4.46 9.08
C LYS A 250 -20.38 3.15 8.80
N ASN A 251 -21.07 2.11 8.32
CA ASN A 251 -20.47 0.82 8.02
C ASN A 251 -19.50 0.89 6.83
N LYS A 252 -19.85 1.67 5.79
CA LYS A 252 -18.98 1.88 4.63
C LYS A 252 -17.68 2.59 5.03
N ARG A 253 -17.72 3.52 5.98
CA ARG A 253 -16.52 4.18 6.53
C ARG A 253 -15.64 3.18 7.27
N LEU A 254 -16.23 2.36 8.15
CA LEU A 254 -15.49 1.34 8.89
C LEU A 254 -14.82 0.35 7.93
N LEU A 255 -15.55 -0.12 6.93
CA LEU A 255 -15.05 -1.00 5.88
C LEU A 255 -13.88 -0.36 5.11
N LEU A 256 -14.03 0.88 4.65
CA LEU A 256 -12.97 1.61 3.94
C LEU A 256 -11.72 1.80 4.80
N ALA A 257 -11.87 2.08 6.09
CA ALA A 257 -10.74 2.19 7.01
C ALA A 257 -10.01 0.85 7.20
N VAL A 258 -10.75 -0.27 7.29
CA VAL A 258 -10.17 -1.62 7.37
C VAL A 258 -9.46 -1.99 6.07
N ILE A 259 -10.09 -1.79 4.91
CA ILE A 259 -9.48 -2.01 3.59
C ILE A 259 -8.18 -1.20 3.47
N SER A 260 -8.25 0.09 3.79
CA SER A 260 -7.10 1.00 3.76
C SER A 260 -5.96 0.51 4.66
N PHE A 261 -6.28 0.00 5.84
CA PHE A 261 -5.31 -0.59 6.76
C PHE A 261 -4.67 -1.86 6.19
N LEU A 262 -5.46 -2.77 5.62
CA LEU A 262 -4.96 -4.02 5.03
C LEU A 262 -4.00 -3.74 3.87
N PHE A 263 -4.36 -2.85 2.95
CA PHE A 263 -3.47 -2.45 1.85
C PHE A 263 -2.25 -1.68 2.34
N MET A 264 -2.39 -0.85 3.37
CA MET A 264 -1.26 -0.10 3.91
C MET A 264 -0.23 -1.05 4.50
N ASN A 265 -0.67 -2.05 5.27
CA ASN A 265 0.21 -3.09 5.78
C ASN A 265 0.84 -3.93 4.66
N ARG A 266 0.09 -4.30 3.62
CA ARG A 266 0.65 -5.02 2.46
C ARG A 266 1.74 -4.20 1.79
N SER A 267 1.52 -2.90 1.57
CA SER A 267 2.52 -2.00 0.98
C SER A 267 3.73 -1.74 1.89
N ILE A 268 3.59 -1.90 3.20
CA ILE A 268 4.68 -1.73 4.18
C ILE A 268 5.56 -2.99 4.26
N ASN A 269 4.95 -4.16 4.08
CA ASN A 269 5.59 -5.46 4.27
C ASN A 269 6.02 -6.16 2.97
N GLY A 270 5.49 -5.75 1.81
CA GLY A 270 5.88 -6.23 0.47
C GLY A 270 6.98 -5.40 -0.14
#